data_AF-K8P7N4-F1
#
_entry.id   AF-K8P7N4-F1
#
_cell.length_a   1.000
_cell.length_b   1.000
_cell.length_c   1.000
_cell.angle_alpha   90.00
_cell.angle_beta   90.00
_cell.angle_gamma   90.00
#
_symmetry.space_group_name_H-M   'P 1'
#
loop_
_entity.id
_entity.type
_entity.pdbx_description
1 polymer ?
#
loop_
_entity_poly.entity_id
_entity_poly.type
_entity_poly.pdbx_seq_one_letter_code
_entity_poly.pdbx_strand_id
1 'polypeptide(L)'
;MRLTRIDNTQRHDHRFLEDNDDCAFLGEFTARQGFDFSETNKQIHNLKIPPSKAREQPFKQTYKNRAINFWANKLRLAVPLGSLPNATWIPVPCSKLADHPDHDDRLATVLRTYDSQRILDVRKLVKCNANREAAHNLDGGRPTPESLKEAFEIDTTLQLDGINEVVIFDDVITRGASFKAMTSILREALPKTNFRGIFLARTVHLQEQDPFAGFEEVDLNN
;
A
#
# COMPACT_ATOMS: atom_id res chain seq x y z
N MET A 1 -14.93 6.83 4.67
CA MET A 1 -13.90 5.77 4.70
C MET A 1 -13.75 5.34 6.14
N ARG A 2 -13.80 4.03 6.38
CA ARG A 2 -13.60 3.41 7.69
C ARG A 2 -12.50 2.38 7.53
N LEU A 3 -11.73 2.12 8.58
CA LEU A 3 -10.77 1.02 8.55
C LEU A 3 -11.55 -0.29 8.48
N THR A 4 -11.34 -1.05 7.42
CA THR A 4 -12.01 -2.33 7.16
C THR A 4 -10.96 -3.41 7.10
N ARG A 5 -11.11 -4.45 7.92
CA ARG A 5 -10.23 -5.61 7.92
C ARG A 5 -10.49 -6.44 6.67
N ILE A 6 -9.43 -6.93 6.03
CA ILE A 6 -9.53 -7.91 4.95
C ILE A 6 -9.97 -9.23 5.59
N ASP A 7 -11.16 -9.67 5.23
CA ASP A 7 -11.71 -10.94 5.68
C ASP A 7 -11.62 -12.01 4.58
N ASN A 8 -12.11 -13.21 4.88
CA ASN A 8 -12.05 -14.35 3.97
C ASN A 8 -12.83 -14.14 2.67
N THR A 9 -13.84 -13.25 2.66
CA THR A 9 -14.60 -12.95 1.45
C THR A 9 -13.78 -12.11 0.46
N GLN A 10 -12.82 -11.33 0.95
CA GLN A 10 -11.96 -10.46 0.13
C GLN A 10 -10.58 -11.08 -0.12
N ARG A 11 -10.16 -12.05 0.70
CA ARG A 11 -8.81 -12.63 0.66
C ARG A 11 -8.44 -13.28 -0.67
N HIS A 12 -9.42 -13.79 -1.42
CA HIS A 12 -9.21 -14.38 -2.75
C HIS A 12 -8.66 -13.37 -3.78
N ASP A 13 -8.95 -12.06 -3.62
CA ASP A 13 -8.38 -10.98 -4.44
C ASP A 13 -6.89 -10.74 -4.13
N HIS A 14 -6.41 -11.26 -3.00
CA HIS A 14 -5.11 -10.99 -2.41
C HIS A 14 -4.28 -12.27 -2.29
N ARG A 15 -4.01 -12.93 -3.43
CA ARG A 15 -3.43 -14.29 -3.52
C ARG A 15 -2.15 -14.61 -2.74
N PHE A 16 -1.43 -13.64 -2.18
CA PHE A 16 -0.26 -13.88 -1.32
C PHE A 16 -0.55 -13.73 0.17
N LEU A 17 -1.73 -13.23 0.55
CA LEU A 17 -2.13 -13.18 1.95
C LEU A 17 -2.59 -14.56 2.43
N GLU A 18 -2.18 -14.91 3.63
CA GLU A 18 -2.51 -16.13 4.36
C GLU A 18 -3.56 -15.83 5.44
N ASP A 19 -4.30 -16.83 5.92
CA ASP A 19 -5.44 -16.64 6.84
C ASP A 19 -5.08 -15.90 8.14
N ASN A 20 -3.84 -16.01 8.59
CA ASN A 20 -3.32 -15.34 9.78
C ASN A 20 -2.80 -13.91 9.52
N ASP A 21 -2.72 -13.47 8.26
CA ASP A 21 -2.30 -12.11 7.94
C ASP A 21 -3.40 -11.11 8.35
N ASP A 22 -3.05 -10.22 9.29
CA ASP A 22 -3.93 -9.18 9.78
C ASP A 22 -3.72 -7.89 8.97
N CYS A 23 -4.59 -7.68 7.98
CA CYS A 23 -4.53 -6.56 7.05
C CYS A 23 -5.83 -5.78 7.05
N ALA A 24 -5.75 -4.46 6.92
CA ALA A 24 -6.91 -3.57 6.85
C ALA A 24 -6.68 -2.43 5.86
N PHE A 25 -7.77 -1.87 5.32
CA PHE A 25 -7.75 -0.80 4.32
C PHE A 25 -8.80 0.27 4.58
N LEU A 26 -8.66 1.46 3.98
CA LEU A 26 -9.60 2.59 4.14
C LEU A 26 -10.59 2.77 2.98
N GLY A 27 -10.17 2.50 1.75
CA GLY A 27 -10.96 2.67 0.53
C GLY A 27 -10.74 1.58 -0.51
N GLU A 28 -11.43 1.70 -1.64
CA GLU A 28 -11.35 0.75 -2.75
C GLU A 28 -10.82 1.44 -4.01
N PHE A 29 -9.71 0.94 -4.52
CA PHE A 29 -9.10 1.36 -5.77
C PHE A 29 -9.54 0.40 -6.88
N THR A 30 -10.30 0.90 -7.86
CA THR A 30 -10.79 0.05 -8.95
C THR A 30 -9.71 -0.12 -10.00
N ALA A 31 -9.27 -1.36 -10.22
CA ALA A 31 -8.21 -1.70 -11.16
C ALA A 31 -8.60 -1.37 -12.60
N ARG A 32 -7.61 -0.99 -13.41
CA ARG A 32 -7.77 -0.65 -14.84
C ARG A 32 -8.70 0.54 -15.11
N GLN A 33 -9.16 1.23 -14.08
CA GLN A 33 -9.95 2.45 -14.20
C GLN A 33 -9.08 3.70 -14.06
N GLY A 34 -9.54 4.78 -14.67
CA GLY A 34 -8.82 6.06 -14.71
C GLY A 34 -8.97 6.91 -13.45
N PHE A 35 -8.34 8.09 -13.51
CA PHE A 35 -8.32 9.10 -12.45
C PHE A 35 -9.70 9.49 -11.93
N ASP A 36 -10.68 9.71 -12.82
CA ASP A 36 -12.01 10.22 -12.45
C ASP A 36 -13.04 9.13 -12.11
N PHE A 37 -12.64 7.85 -12.07
CA PHE A 37 -13.58 6.76 -11.81
C PHE A 37 -14.20 6.83 -10.41
N SER A 38 -13.40 7.16 -9.40
CA SER A 38 -13.84 7.29 -8.01
C SER A 38 -12.96 8.28 -7.26
N GLU A 39 -13.43 8.76 -6.11
CA GLU A 39 -12.61 9.59 -5.22
C GLU A 39 -11.35 8.84 -4.76
N THR A 40 -11.45 7.54 -4.47
CA THR A 40 -10.27 6.75 -4.12
C THR A 40 -9.27 6.66 -5.28
N ASN A 41 -9.73 6.37 -6.50
CA ASN A 41 -8.87 6.34 -7.69
C ASN A 41 -8.17 7.69 -7.88
N LYS A 42 -8.92 8.79 -7.82
CA LYS A 42 -8.42 10.17 -7.90
C LYS A 42 -7.31 10.45 -6.90
N GLN A 43 -7.57 10.14 -5.63
CA GLN A 43 -6.62 10.42 -4.55
C GLN A 43 -5.39 9.50 -4.59
N ILE A 44 -5.54 8.24 -4.99
CA ILE A 44 -4.40 7.33 -5.21
C ILE A 44 -3.54 7.83 -6.39
N HIS A 45 -4.15 8.19 -7.52
CA HIS A 45 -3.42 8.72 -8.68
C HIS A 45 -2.68 10.02 -8.35
N ASN A 46 -3.32 10.95 -7.62
CA ASN A 46 -2.67 12.18 -7.15
C ASN A 46 -1.53 11.90 -6.17
N LEU A 47 -1.72 10.97 -5.24
CA LEU A 47 -0.68 10.54 -4.32
C LEU A 47 0.51 9.94 -5.08
N LYS A 48 0.24 9.21 -6.18
CA LYS A 48 1.21 8.53 -7.05
C LYS A 48 1.94 9.44 -8.06
N ILE A 49 1.70 10.75 -8.05
CA ILE A 49 2.40 11.71 -8.93
C ILE A 49 3.93 11.62 -8.69
N PRO A 50 4.74 11.29 -9.71
CA PRO A 50 6.20 11.25 -9.61
C PRO A 50 6.81 12.64 -9.40
N PRO A 51 7.94 12.76 -8.68
CA PRO A 51 8.67 14.01 -8.52
C PRO A 51 9.06 14.69 -9.85
N SER A 52 9.50 13.94 -10.87
CA SER A 52 9.78 14.44 -12.23
C SER A 52 8.60 15.18 -12.82
N LYS A 53 7.43 14.52 -12.86
CA LYS A 53 6.19 15.14 -13.36
C LYS A 53 5.78 16.37 -12.55
N ALA A 54 6.05 16.40 -11.25
CA ALA A 54 5.78 17.56 -10.41
C ALA A 54 6.76 18.71 -10.67
N ARG A 55 8.02 18.43 -11.02
CA ARG A 55 9.01 19.45 -11.44
C ARG A 55 8.64 20.06 -12.80
N GLU A 56 8.24 19.23 -13.76
CA GLU A 56 7.79 19.68 -15.08
C GLU A 56 6.49 20.48 -15.01
N GLN A 57 5.58 20.09 -14.12
CA GLN A 57 4.24 20.68 -13.98
C GLN A 57 3.98 21.00 -12.50
N PRO A 58 4.44 22.16 -12.00
CA PRO A 58 4.40 22.49 -10.56
C PRO A 58 3.01 22.40 -9.91
N PHE A 59 1.93 22.63 -10.66
CA PHE A 59 0.57 22.46 -10.15
C PHE A 59 0.26 21.02 -9.72
N LYS A 60 0.94 20.01 -10.29
CA LYS A 60 0.82 18.60 -9.88
C LYS A 60 1.34 18.36 -8.46
N GLN A 61 2.32 19.13 -8.00
CA GLN A 61 2.75 19.10 -6.61
C GLN A 61 1.61 19.51 -5.66
N THR A 62 0.79 20.49 -6.07
CA THR A 62 -0.38 20.92 -5.29
C THR A 62 -1.41 19.79 -5.18
N TYR A 63 -1.68 19.06 -6.26
CA TYR A 63 -2.58 17.90 -6.22
C TYR A 63 -2.05 16.77 -5.35
N LYS A 64 -0.75 16.49 -5.43
CA LYS A 64 -0.08 15.51 -4.56
C LYS A 64 -0.19 15.89 -3.08
N ASN A 65 0.08 17.15 -2.74
CA ASN A 65 -0.03 17.65 -1.36
C ASN A 65 -1.48 17.57 -0.85
N ARG A 66 -2.47 17.87 -1.70
CA ARG A 66 -3.89 17.70 -1.37
C ARG A 66 -4.24 16.23 -1.10
N ALA A 67 -3.72 15.30 -1.88
CA ALA A 67 -3.92 13.86 -1.65
C ALA A 67 -3.25 13.37 -0.36
N ILE A 68 -2.05 13.86 -0.04
CA ILE A 68 -1.38 13.57 1.24
C ILE A 68 -2.26 14.03 2.41
N ASN A 69 -2.76 15.27 2.38
CA ASN A 69 -3.66 15.80 3.41
C ASN A 69 -4.97 15.02 3.49
N PHE A 70 -5.54 14.64 2.34
CA PHE A 70 -6.74 13.80 2.28
C PHE A 70 -6.52 12.48 3.02
N TRP A 71 -5.46 11.73 2.66
CA TRP A 71 -5.19 10.42 3.25
C TRP A 71 -4.81 10.51 4.72
N ALA A 72 -4.02 11.51 5.11
CA ALA A 72 -3.71 11.78 6.52
C ALA A 72 -4.97 12.05 7.36
N ASN A 73 -5.91 12.84 6.83
CA ASN A 73 -7.18 13.11 7.50
C ASN A 73 -8.09 11.87 7.56
N LYS A 74 -8.16 11.07 6.49
CA LYS A 74 -8.91 9.81 6.51
C LYS A 74 -8.32 8.81 7.50
N LEU A 75 -6.99 8.72 7.57
CA LEU A 75 -6.29 7.88 8.54
C LEU A 75 -6.59 8.34 9.97
N ARG A 76 -6.53 9.66 10.26
CA ARG A 76 -6.86 10.21 11.59
C ARG A 76 -8.27 9.89 12.07
N LEU A 77 -9.24 9.93 11.16
CA LEU A 77 -10.63 9.61 11.49
C LEU A 77 -10.87 8.11 11.71
N ALA A 78 -10.12 7.26 11.02
CA ALA A 78 -10.31 5.81 11.04
C ALA A 78 -9.40 5.08 12.04
N VAL A 79 -8.25 5.66 12.35
CA VAL A 79 -7.22 5.14 13.26
C VAL A 79 -6.82 6.29 14.18
N PRO A 80 -7.45 6.44 15.36
CA PRO A 80 -7.00 7.43 16.34
C PRO A 80 -5.58 7.12 16.80
N LEU A 81 -4.73 8.14 17.02
CA LEU A 81 -3.29 7.96 17.35
C LEU A 81 -3.06 7.03 18.55
N GLY A 82 -3.92 7.07 19.56
CA GLY A 82 -3.83 6.21 20.76
C GLY A 82 -4.39 4.79 20.59
N SER A 83 -4.90 4.42 19.41
CA SER A 83 -5.47 3.08 19.18
C SER A 83 -4.40 1.99 19.03
N LEU A 84 -3.17 2.37 18.67
CA LEU A 84 -2.02 1.47 18.47
C LEU A 84 -0.77 2.03 19.17
N PRO A 85 -0.81 2.22 20.52
CA PRO A 85 0.16 3.04 21.24
C PRO A 85 1.59 2.46 21.28
N ASN A 86 1.75 1.16 21.07
CA ASN A 86 3.04 0.46 21.11
C ASN A 86 3.51 -0.02 19.73
N ALA A 87 2.83 0.40 18.66
CA ALA A 87 3.15 -0.05 17.32
C ALA A 87 4.17 0.86 16.64
N THR A 88 5.22 0.27 16.08
CA THR A 88 6.15 0.94 15.18
C THR A 88 5.57 0.89 13.75
N TRP A 89 5.37 2.06 13.15
CA TRP A 89 4.88 2.20 11.78
C TRP A 89 6.04 2.22 10.80
N ILE A 90 6.04 1.26 9.88
CA ILE A 90 7.08 1.12 8.85
C ILE A 90 6.43 1.32 7.48
N PRO A 91 6.68 2.47 6.81
CA PRO A 91 6.21 2.67 5.45
C PRO A 91 6.97 1.74 4.49
N VAL A 92 6.26 1.12 3.55
CA VAL A 92 6.89 0.35 2.47
C VAL A 92 7.80 1.29 1.65
N PRO A 93 9.05 0.90 1.33
CA PRO A 93 9.96 1.77 0.60
C PRO A 93 9.50 2.00 -0.84
N CYS A 94 9.83 3.17 -1.39
CA CYS A 94 9.63 3.48 -2.79
C CYS A 94 10.46 2.57 -3.69
N SER A 95 9.98 2.25 -4.89
CA SER A 95 10.70 1.42 -5.86
C SER A 95 11.96 2.07 -6.44
N LYS A 96 12.23 3.34 -6.11
CA LYS A 96 13.38 4.13 -6.57
C LYS A 96 14.36 4.35 -5.40
N LEU A 97 15.65 4.22 -5.69
CA LEU A 97 16.75 4.51 -4.75
C LEU A 97 16.70 5.95 -4.26
N ALA A 98 17.33 6.24 -3.13
CA ALA A 98 17.28 7.55 -2.47
C ALA A 98 17.87 8.70 -3.31
N ASP A 99 18.85 8.39 -4.16
CA ASP A 99 19.52 9.32 -5.08
C ASP A 99 18.77 9.49 -6.42
N HIS A 100 17.75 8.68 -6.68
CA HIS A 100 17.00 8.74 -7.92
C HIS A 100 16.13 10.02 -7.96
N PRO A 101 16.06 10.73 -9.10
CA PRO A 101 15.28 11.98 -9.21
C PRO A 101 13.78 11.80 -8.95
N ASP A 102 13.29 10.56 -9.07
CA ASP A 102 11.91 10.16 -8.75
C ASP A 102 11.78 9.36 -7.44
N HIS A 103 12.76 9.46 -6.54
CA HIS A 103 12.61 9.00 -5.17
C HIS A 103 11.43 9.70 -4.51
N ASP A 104 10.54 8.92 -3.90
CA ASP A 104 9.23 9.41 -3.47
C ASP A 104 8.85 8.85 -2.11
N ASP A 105 9.01 9.66 -1.06
CA ASP A 105 8.74 9.26 0.32
C ASP A 105 7.28 9.54 0.75
N ARG A 106 6.34 9.53 -0.22
CA ARG A 106 4.92 9.86 -0.02
C ARG A 106 4.28 9.21 1.21
N LEU A 107 4.57 7.93 1.47
CA LEU A 107 3.96 7.18 2.58
C LEU A 107 4.44 7.70 3.93
N ALA A 108 5.74 7.97 4.06
CA ALA A 108 6.30 8.61 5.24
C ALA A 108 5.76 10.04 5.40
N THR A 109 5.55 10.76 4.30
CA THR A 109 4.91 12.08 4.35
C THR A 109 3.46 12.01 4.83
N VAL A 110 2.66 11.03 4.36
CA VAL A 110 1.30 10.80 4.85
C VAL A 110 1.30 10.53 6.36
N LEU A 111 2.19 9.68 6.87
CA LEU A 111 2.29 9.40 8.31
C LEU A 111 2.67 10.65 9.12
N ARG A 112 3.64 11.45 8.65
CA ARG A 112 4.01 12.73 9.28
C ARG A 112 2.87 13.75 9.29
N THR A 113 2.05 13.78 8.24
CA THR A 113 0.87 14.66 8.17
C THR A 113 -0.28 14.14 9.04
N TYR A 114 -0.44 12.82 9.14
CA TYR A 114 -1.40 12.15 10.02
C TYR A 114 -1.09 12.45 11.50
N ASP A 115 0.19 12.36 11.87
CA ASP A 115 0.69 12.62 13.21
C ASP A 115 1.66 13.82 13.24
N SER A 116 1.11 15.03 13.19
CA SER A 116 1.90 16.26 13.27
C SER A 116 2.56 16.46 14.64
N GLN A 117 2.10 15.76 15.68
CA GLN A 117 2.64 15.84 17.03
C GLN A 117 3.80 14.86 17.25
N ARG A 118 4.09 13.97 16.29
CA ARG A 118 5.16 12.96 16.36
C ARG A 118 5.03 12.04 17.57
N ILE A 119 3.81 11.64 17.89
CA ILE A 119 3.47 10.67 18.92
C ILE A 119 3.78 9.24 18.46
N LEU A 120 3.59 8.94 17.17
CA LEU A 120 3.82 7.63 16.59
C LEU A 120 5.32 7.38 16.40
N ASP A 121 5.73 6.15 16.72
CA ASP A 121 7.03 5.63 16.32
C ASP A 121 7.01 5.27 14.83
N VAL A 122 7.51 6.16 13.97
CA VAL A 122 7.60 5.93 12.52
C VAL A 122 9.06 5.71 12.12
N ARG A 123 9.39 4.52 11.62
CA ARG A 123 10.76 4.16 11.23
C ARG A 123 10.82 3.66 9.78
N LYS A 124 11.72 4.23 8.97
CA LYS A 124 12.00 3.76 7.59
C LYS A 124 13.01 2.60 7.62
N LEU A 125 12.68 1.51 8.32
CA LEU A 125 13.62 0.39 8.57
C LEU A 125 14.00 -0.41 7.32
N VAL A 126 13.20 -0.34 6.26
CA VAL A 126 13.46 -1.06 5.01
C VAL A 126 13.66 -0.06 3.89
N LYS A 127 14.73 -0.23 3.13
CA LYS A 127 15.06 0.54 1.93
C LYS A 127 15.06 -0.37 0.70
N CYS A 128 14.94 0.22 -0.49
CA CYS A 128 15.25 -0.50 -1.72
C CYS A 128 16.76 -0.46 -1.96
N ASN A 129 17.35 -1.59 -2.36
CA ASN A 129 18.77 -1.70 -2.73
C ASN A 129 19.01 -1.62 -4.25
N ALA A 130 17.94 -1.67 -5.06
CA ALA A 130 17.99 -1.53 -6.52
C ALA A 130 16.82 -0.68 -7.05
N ASN A 131 17.07 0.09 -8.11
CA ASN A 131 16.01 0.79 -8.85
C ASN A 131 15.15 -0.24 -9.57
N ARG A 132 13.83 -0.20 -9.32
CA ARG A 132 12.85 -1.00 -10.05
C ARG A 132 11.99 -0.10 -10.93
N GLU A 133 11.67 -0.59 -12.12
CA GLU A 133 10.61 0.00 -12.90
C GLU A 133 9.26 -0.24 -12.22
N ALA A 134 8.30 0.67 -12.43
CA ALA A 134 6.96 0.48 -11.90
C ALA A 134 6.36 -0.81 -12.49
N ALA A 135 5.65 -1.60 -11.67
CA ALA A 135 5.07 -2.89 -12.04
C ALA A 135 4.08 -2.86 -13.24
N HIS A 136 3.81 -1.68 -13.81
CA HIS A 136 3.01 -1.48 -15.02
C HIS A 136 3.81 -1.55 -16.33
N ASN A 137 5.16 -1.54 -16.27
CA ASN A 137 6.03 -1.47 -17.45
C ASN A 137 6.84 -2.74 -17.73
N LEU A 138 6.73 -3.79 -16.90
CA LEU A 138 7.51 -5.01 -17.08
C LEU A 138 6.75 -6.01 -17.97
N ASP A 139 7.29 -6.26 -19.16
CA ASP A 139 6.97 -7.43 -20.00
C ASP A 139 7.23 -8.76 -19.26
N GLY A 140 7.93 -8.74 -18.12
CA GLY A 140 8.24 -9.88 -17.23
C GLY A 140 7.22 -10.18 -16.12
N GLY A 141 6.08 -9.47 -16.07
CA GLY A 141 4.99 -9.75 -15.13
C GLY A 141 5.03 -8.97 -13.79
N ARG A 142 3.96 -9.09 -13.01
CA ARG A 142 3.80 -8.40 -11.70
C ARG A 142 4.79 -8.96 -10.66
N PRO A 143 5.47 -8.12 -9.86
CA PRO A 143 6.44 -8.57 -8.85
C PRO A 143 5.85 -9.60 -7.88
N THR A 144 6.65 -10.62 -7.55
CA THR A 144 6.36 -11.63 -6.52
C THR A 144 6.94 -11.20 -5.16
N PRO A 145 6.45 -11.73 -4.02
CA PRO A 145 7.04 -11.48 -2.70
C PRO A 145 8.55 -11.70 -2.66
N GLU A 146 9.04 -12.75 -3.31
CA GLU A 146 10.46 -13.15 -3.34
C GLU A 146 11.29 -12.11 -4.09
N SER A 147 10.87 -11.74 -5.30
CA SER A 147 11.53 -10.69 -6.09
C SER A 147 11.50 -9.32 -5.38
N LEU A 148 10.45 -9.06 -4.59
CA LEU A 148 10.35 -7.83 -3.81
C LEU A 148 11.30 -7.86 -2.60
N LYS A 149 11.41 -9.00 -1.93
CA LYS A 149 12.30 -9.23 -0.79
C LYS A 149 13.77 -9.10 -1.17
N GLU A 150 14.18 -9.66 -2.30
CA GLU A 150 15.56 -9.54 -2.81
C GLU A 150 15.98 -8.08 -3.06
N ALA A 151 15.01 -7.25 -3.44
CA ALA A 151 15.21 -5.83 -3.69
C ALA A 151 15.05 -4.96 -2.43
N PHE A 152 14.72 -5.55 -1.28
CA PHE A 152 14.60 -4.88 0.00
C PHE A 152 15.82 -5.17 0.87
N GLU A 153 16.21 -4.20 1.68
CA GLU A 153 17.31 -4.30 2.62
C GLU A 153 16.90 -3.62 3.93
N ILE A 154 17.27 -4.21 5.06
CA ILE A 154 17.12 -3.55 6.36
C ILE A 154 18.19 -2.47 6.49
N ASP A 155 17.77 -1.27 6.88
CA ASP A 155 18.70 -0.21 7.26
C ASP A 155 19.26 -0.51 8.66
N THR A 156 20.46 -1.11 8.68
CA THR A 156 21.17 -1.48 9.91
C THR A 156 21.65 -0.30 10.73
N THR A 157 21.55 0.93 10.22
CA THR A 157 21.87 2.14 10.97
C THR A 157 20.76 2.54 11.94
N LEU A 158 19.56 1.98 11.79
CA LEU A 158 18.41 2.28 12.62
C LEU A 158 18.27 1.27 13.77
N GLN A 159 17.89 1.78 14.95
CA GLN A 159 17.71 0.94 16.15
C GLN A 159 16.51 0.00 15.98
N LEU A 160 16.68 -1.27 16.36
CA LEU A 160 15.66 -2.30 16.30
C LEU A 160 15.07 -2.66 17.68
N ASP A 161 15.69 -2.18 18.77
CA ASP A 161 15.25 -2.48 20.13
C ASP A 161 13.86 -1.91 20.43
N GLY A 162 13.10 -2.64 21.26
CA GLY A 162 11.78 -2.24 21.73
C GLY A 162 10.65 -2.40 20.73
N ILE A 163 10.93 -2.91 19.51
CA ILE A 163 9.91 -3.17 18.51
C ILE A 163 9.24 -4.52 18.81
N ASN A 164 8.00 -4.47 19.27
CA ASN A 164 7.19 -5.66 19.59
C ASN A 164 5.99 -5.82 18.64
N GLU A 165 5.55 -4.71 18.04
CA GLU A 165 4.39 -4.65 17.18
C GLU A 165 4.69 -3.70 16.01
N VAL A 166 4.44 -4.16 14.79
CA VAL A 166 4.75 -3.43 13.58
C VAL A 166 3.50 -3.24 12.75
N VAL A 167 3.29 -2.02 12.29
CA VAL A 167 2.33 -1.68 11.25
C VAL A 167 3.10 -1.42 9.95
N ILE A 168 2.94 -2.32 8.98
CA ILE A 168 3.41 -2.12 7.61
C ILE A 168 2.39 -1.24 6.90
N PHE A 169 2.84 -0.08 6.43
CA PHE A 169 1.98 0.92 5.81
C PHE A 169 2.29 1.09 4.33
N ASP A 170 1.30 0.88 3.47
CA ASP A 170 1.42 0.99 2.01
C ASP A 170 0.21 1.70 1.39
N ASP A 171 0.30 2.11 0.13
CA ASP A 171 -0.80 2.78 -0.55
C ASP A 171 -1.95 1.82 -0.89
N VAL A 172 -1.72 0.87 -1.78
CA VAL A 172 -2.76 -0.01 -2.32
C VAL A 172 -2.33 -1.45 -2.18
N ILE A 173 -3.12 -2.23 -1.44
CA ILE A 173 -2.96 -3.68 -1.48
C ILE A 173 -3.58 -4.25 -2.76
N THR A 174 -2.75 -4.88 -3.56
CA THR A 174 -3.14 -5.60 -4.78
C THR A 174 -3.16 -7.09 -4.49
N ARG A 175 -2.05 -7.81 -4.73
CA ARG A 175 -1.93 -9.25 -4.45
C ARG A 175 -1.42 -9.57 -3.05
N GLY A 176 -0.98 -8.55 -2.29
CA GLY A 176 -0.29 -8.73 -1.00
C GLY A 176 1.22 -8.91 -1.08
N ALA A 177 1.84 -8.79 -2.26
CA ALA A 177 3.25 -9.12 -2.45
C ALA A 177 4.22 -8.27 -1.61
N SER A 178 4.05 -6.94 -1.63
CA SER A 178 4.89 -6.01 -0.83
C SER A 178 4.76 -6.28 0.66
N PHE A 179 3.55 -6.56 1.14
CA PHE A 179 3.31 -6.90 2.54
C PHE A 179 4.07 -8.17 2.93
N LYS A 180 3.94 -9.27 2.16
CA LYS A 180 4.67 -10.51 2.44
C LYS A 180 6.19 -10.31 2.39
N ALA A 181 6.70 -9.59 1.39
CA ALA A 181 8.12 -9.27 1.30
C ALA A 181 8.63 -8.51 2.54
N MET A 182 7.90 -7.47 2.96
CA MET A 182 8.21 -6.69 4.16
C MET A 182 8.15 -7.53 5.43
N THR A 183 7.10 -8.34 5.61
CA THR A 183 7.01 -9.24 6.78
C THR A 183 8.13 -10.27 6.79
N SER A 184 8.52 -10.82 5.63
CA SER A 184 9.57 -11.83 5.55
C SER A 184 10.93 -11.25 5.95
N ILE A 185 11.32 -10.09 5.40
CA ILE A 185 12.60 -9.48 5.73
C ILE A 185 12.63 -8.97 7.16
N LEU A 186 11.56 -8.32 7.64
CA LEU A 186 11.50 -7.80 9.00
C LEU A 186 11.48 -8.93 10.04
N ARG A 187 10.86 -10.08 9.75
CA ARG A 187 10.82 -11.22 10.68
C ARG A 187 12.19 -11.85 10.89
N GLU A 188 13.12 -11.72 9.94
CA GLU A 188 14.52 -12.16 10.13
C GLU A 188 15.21 -11.34 11.22
N ALA A 189 14.96 -10.03 11.27
CA ALA A 189 15.53 -9.13 12.29
C ALA A 189 14.68 -8.99 13.56
N LEU A 190 13.37 -9.23 13.46
CA LEU A 190 12.37 -9.03 14.51
C LEU A 190 11.50 -10.30 14.68
N PRO A 191 12.07 -11.45 15.08
CA PRO A 191 11.41 -12.76 15.01
C PRO A 191 10.18 -12.92 15.91
N LYS A 192 10.06 -12.10 16.97
CA LYS A 192 8.97 -12.15 17.95
C LYS A 192 7.92 -11.06 17.75
N THR A 193 8.02 -10.28 16.67
CA THR A 193 7.15 -9.13 16.42
C THR A 193 5.87 -9.54 15.72
N ASN A 194 4.75 -8.96 16.15
CA ASN A 194 3.48 -9.07 15.45
C ASN A 194 3.41 -8.06 14.30
N PHE A 195 2.98 -8.50 13.12
CA PHE A 195 2.88 -7.66 11.94
C PHE A 195 1.42 -7.44 11.54
N ARG A 196 1.06 -6.19 11.30
CA ARG A 196 -0.23 -5.79 10.73
C ARG A 196 -0.03 -4.96 9.48
N GLY A 197 -0.88 -5.13 8.48
CA GLY A 197 -0.91 -4.30 7.28
C GLY A 197 -1.99 -3.24 7.35
N ILE A 198 -1.64 -1.97 7.15
CA ILE A 198 -2.63 -0.90 6.96
C ILE A 198 -2.40 -0.25 5.59
N PHE A 199 -3.45 -0.25 4.78
CA PHE A 199 -3.42 0.23 3.40
C PHE A 199 -4.38 1.40 3.21
N LEU A 200 -4.01 2.37 2.38
CA LEU A 200 -4.93 3.45 2.01
C LEU A 200 -6.11 2.89 1.21
N ALA A 201 -5.87 1.91 0.34
CA ALA A 201 -6.93 1.22 -0.39
C ALA A 201 -6.64 -0.26 -0.63
N ARG A 202 -7.69 -1.05 -0.87
CA ARG A 202 -7.58 -2.37 -1.52
C ARG A 202 -7.91 -2.25 -3.00
N THR A 203 -7.37 -3.16 -3.80
CA THR A 203 -7.74 -3.26 -5.21
C THR A 203 -9.07 -4.01 -5.36
N VAL A 204 -9.96 -3.50 -6.20
CA VAL A 204 -11.19 -4.17 -6.62
C VAL A 204 -11.25 -4.29 -8.13
N HIS A 205 -11.88 -5.35 -8.60
CA HIS A 205 -12.09 -5.63 -10.03
C HIS A 205 -13.58 -5.51 -10.32
N LEU A 206 -13.94 -4.74 -11.35
CA LEU A 206 -15.30 -4.81 -11.87
C LEU A 206 -15.48 -6.20 -12.47
N GLN A 207 -16.55 -6.89 -12.07
CA GLN A 207 -16.97 -8.09 -12.80
C GLN A 207 -17.29 -7.66 -14.23
N GLU A 208 -16.71 -8.35 -15.21
CA GLU A 208 -17.19 -8.23 -16.58
C GLU A 208 -18.66 -8.63 -16.54
N GLN A 209 -19.54 -7.81 -17.16
CA GLN A 209 -20.93 -8.20 -17.33
C GLN A 209 -20.91 -9.57 -17.99
N ASP A 210 -21.52 -10.58 -17.35
CA ASP A 210 -21.70 -11.87 -17.97
C ASP A 210 -22.44 -11.62 -19.29
N PRO A 211 -21.82 -11.89 -20.46
CA PRO A 211 -22.46 -11.65 -21.74
C PRO A 211 -23.71 -12.52 -21.92
N PHE A 212 -23.92 -13.51 -21.04
CA PHE A 212 -25.07 -14.38 -21.02
C PHE A 212 -26.12 -14.02 -19.95
N ALA A 213 -25.88 -12.98 -19.13
CA ALA A 213 -26.87 -12.50 -18.16
C ALA A 213 -28.12 -11.94 -18.89
N GLY A 214 -29.12 -12.81 -19.08
CA GLY A 214 -30.35 -12.51 -19.81
C GLY A 214 -30.71 -13.51 -20.92
N PHE A 215 -29.87 -14.51 -21.18
CA PHE A 215 -30.24 -15.63 -22.05
C PHE A 215 -30.88 -16.73 -21.19
N GLU A 216 -32.12 -17.12 -21.50
CA GLU A 216 -32.76 -18.28 -20.89
C GLU A 216 -32.06 -19.57 -21.36
N GLU A 217 -31.86 -20.52 -20.44
CA GLU A 217 -31.40 -21.86 -20.77
C GLU A 217 -32.36 -22.49 -21.78
N VAL A 218 -31.85 -22.78 -22.99
CA VAL A 218 -32.62 -23.54 -23.97
C VAL A 218 -32.50 -25.01 -23.57
N ASP A 219 -33.55 -25.55 -22.96
CA ASP A 219 -33.68 -26.98 -22.69
C ASP A 219 -33.63 -27.75 -24.02
N LEU A 220 -32.47 -28.32 -24.33
CA LEU A 220 -32.27 -29.23 -25.46
C LEU A 220 -32.75 -30.64 -25.08
N ASN A 221 -34.04 -30.79 -24.81
CA ASN A 221 -34.70 -32.09 -24.61
C ASN A 221 -36.03 -32.17 -25.37
N ASN A 222 -35.99 -31.91 -26.68
CA ASN A 222 -37.05 -32.30 -27.62
C ASN A 222 -36.46 -33.10 -28.77
#